data_AF-A0A3M1X613-F1
#
_entry.id   AF-A0A3M1X613-F1
#
_cell.length_a   1.000
_cell.length_b   1.000
_cell.length_c   1.000
_cell.angle_alpha   90.00
_cell.angle_beta   90.00
_cell.angle_gamma   90.00
#
_symmetry.space_group_name_H-M   'P 1'
#
loop_
_entity.id
_entity.type
_entity.pdbx_description
1 polymer ?
#
loop_
_entity_poly.entity_id
_entity_poly.type
_entity_poly.pdbx_seq_one_letter_code
_entity_poly.pdbx_strand_id
1 'polypeptide(L)'
;VFNMVGPKSAIAMPYIFGYPDPIVEENAKRVLQRFVGWLRKSMGVHQTDLSRIPSRQHFEHAGKVEVYDRDYIRQTGRVQQLPQPARYFLDQLVEDGLLDLNRVSWIGGPPEDYITPYEHLKVALFEQHNMAGNVFATAPHRVIAYHRNPLTAQALLDKMQELDPRAHLERMSSNEIRTDNGGPHCLTMPLLRDP
;
A
#
# COMPACT_ATOMS: atom_id res chain seq x y z
N VAL A 1 -1.03 2.61 -1.87
CA VAL A 1 0.16 3.23 -1.24
C VAL A 1 1.15 2.14 -0.88
N PHE A 2 2.44 2.43 -1.06
CA PHE A 2 3.56 1.53 -0.79
C PHE A 2 4.71 2.39 -0.25
N ASN A 3 5.41 1.93 0.79
CA ASN A 3 6.62 2.57 1.31
C ASN A 3 7.59 1.53 1.84
N MET A 4 8.87 1.68 1.50
CA MET A 4 9.95 0.88 2.10
C MET A 4 10.20 1.38 3.52
N VAL A 5 10.22 0.44 4.48
CA VAL A 5 10.45 0.74 5.91
C VAL A 5 11.75 0.14 6.44
N GLY A 6 12.45 -0.63 5.61
CA GLY A 6 13.71 -1.30 5.95
C GLY A 6 14.17 -2.24 4.82
N PRO A 7 15.28 -2.96 5.04
CA PRO A 7 15.83 -3.90 4.06
C PRO A 7 14.82 -4.98 3.68
N LYS A 8 14.41 -4.96 2.42
CA LYS A 8 13.41 -5.89 1.85
C LYS A 8 12.07 -5.91 2.58
N SER A 9 11.74 -4.86 3.33
CA SER A 9 10.51 -4.74 4.13
C SER A 9 9.74 -3.49 3.75
N ALA A 10 8.42 -3.59 3.68
CA ALA A 10 7.56 -2.50 3.25
C ALA A 10 6.24 -2.45 4.02
N ILE A 11 5.58 -1.30 3.96
CA ILE A 11 4.15 -1.16 4.25
C ILE A 11 3.40 -1.00 2.93
N ALA A 12 2.30 -1.73 2.75
CA ALA A 12 1.54 -1.71 1.51
C ALA A 12 0.03 -1.75 1.73
N MET A 13 -0.70 -1.08 0.84
CA MET A 13 -2.15 -1.23 0.74
C MET A 13 -2.47 -2.63 0.24
N PRO A 14 -3.29 -3.41 0.98
CA PRO A 14 -3.70 -4.74 0.54
C PRO A 14 -4.64 -4.66 -0.67
N TYR A 15 -4.75 -5.78 -1.36
CA TYR A 15 -5.55 -6.11 -2.54
C TYR A 15 -5.23 -5.35 -3.82
N ILE A 16 -4.63 -4.15 -3.74
CA ILE A 16 -4.25 -3.34 -4.91
C ILE A 16 -3.13 -4.01 -5.72
N PHE A 17 -2.14 -4.59 -5.04
CA PHE A 17 -0.96 -5.16 -5.68
C PHE A 17 -1.07 -6.67 -5.91
N GLY A 18 -2.29 -7.22 -5.97
CA GLY A 18 -2.50 -8.66 -6.09
C GLY A 18 -2.34 -9.44 -4.77
N TYR A 19 -1.98 -8.75 -3.68
CA TYR A 19 -1.75 -9.34 -2.36
C TYR A 19 -2.49 -8.60 -1.25
N PRO A 20 -2.81 -9.25 -0.13
CA PRO A 20 -2.64 -10.68 0.13
C PRO A 20 -3.55 -11.52 -0.78
N ASP A 21 -3.13 -12.72 -1.15
CA ASP A 21 -4.01 -13.66 -1.84
C ASP A 21 -4.95 -14.26 -0.80
N PRO A 22 -6.27 -14.03 -0.88
CA PRO A 22 -7.17 -14.57 0.12
C PRO A 22 -7.21 -16.10 -0.03
N ILE A 23 -7.25 -16.81 1.10
CA ILE A 23 -7.25 -18.28 1.16
C ILE A 23 -8.51 -18.90 0.49
N VAL A 24 -9.56 -18.09 0.30
CA VAL A 24 -10.84 -18.48 -0.31
C VAL A 24 -10.75 -18.29 -1.84
N GLU A 25 -11.54 -19.02 -2.65
CA GLU A 25 -11.61 -19.04 -4.14
C GLU A 25 -11.67 -17.67 -4.90
N GLU A 26 -11.55 -16.56 -4.20
CA GLU A 26 -11.32 -15.23 -4.76
C GLU A 26 -9.82 -14.95 -4.88
N ASN A 27 -9.44 -14.03 -5.77
CA ASN A 27 -8.12 -13.43 -5.73
C ASN A 27 -8.26 -11.98 -5.25
N ALA A 28 -7.15 -11.38 -4.82
CA ALA A 28 -7.12 -10.00 -4.34
C ALA A 28 -7.90 -8.99 -5.21
N LYS A 29 -7.74 -9.10 -6.54
CA LYS A 29 -8.43 -8.25 -7.51
C LYS A 29 -9.95 -8.43 -7.47
N ARG A 30 -10.44 -9.67 -7.35
CA ARG A 30 -11.89 -9.97 -7.26
C ARG A 30 -12.49 -9.37 -6.00
N VAL A 31 -11.81 -9.44 -4.85
CA VAL A 31 -12.25 -8.80 -3.60
C VAL A 31 -12.50 -7.31 -3.83
N LEU A 32 -11.51 -6.61 -4.40
CA LEU A 32 -11.60 -5.17 -4.68
C LEU A 32 -12.73 -4.83 -5.67
N GLN A 33 -12.86 -5.59 -6.76
CA GLN A 33 -13.90 -5.37 -7.77
C GLN A 33 -15.32 -5.66 -7.25
N ARG A 34 -15.47 -6.66 -6.38
CA ARG A 34 -16.76 -6.98 -5.73
C ARG A 34 -17.12 -5.91 -4.71
N PHE A 35 -16.16 -5.46 -3.90
CA PHE A 35 -16.37 -4.38 -2.93
C PHE A 35 -16.84 -3.09 -3.60
N VAL A 36 -16.20 -2.69 -4.69
CA VAL A 36 -16.59 -1.51 -5.47
C VAL A 36 -17.97 -1.67 -6.11
N GLY A 37 -18.27 -2.86 -6.63
CA GLY A 37 -19.61 -3.18 -7.14
C GLY A 37 -20.69 -3.07 -6.06
N TRP A 38 -20.40 -3.55 -4.86
CA TRP A 38 -21.27 -3.43 -3.71
C TRP A 38 -21.46 -1.96 -3.29
N LEU A 39 -20.38 -1.18 -3.15
CA LEU A 39 -20.45 0.25 -2.81
C LEU A 39 -21.33 1.04 -3.79
N ARG A 40 -21.11 0.84 -5.10
CA ARG A 40 -21.91 1.51 -6.13
C ARG A 40 -23.39 1.12 -6.05
N LYS A 41 -23.69 -0.16 -5.79
CA LYS A 41 -25.07 -0.63 -5.61
C LYS A 41 -25.70 0.00 -4.37
N SER A 42 -25.01 -0.02 -3.24
CA SER A 42 -25.52 0.53 -1.97
C SER A 42 -25.74 2.04 -2.05
N MET A 43 -24.81 2.80 -2.65
CA MET A 43 -24.95 4.25 -2.81
C MET A 43 -25.92 4.66 -3.93
N GLY A 44 -26.02 3.86 -4.99
CA GLY A 44 -26.94 4.10 -6.10
C GLY A 44 -28.41 4.01 -5.69
N VAL A 45 -28.74 3.22 -4.65
CA VAL A 45 -30.07 3.18 -4.04
C VAL A 45 -30.48 4.53 -3.44
N HIS A 46 -29.52 5.39 -3.09
CA HIS A 46 -29.75 6.70 -2.48
C HIS A 46 -29.66 7.88 -3.46
N GLN A 47 -29.76 7.64 -4.78
CA GLN A 47 -29.62 8.67 -5.83
C GLN A 47 -28.35 9.55 -5.70
N THR A 48 -27.30 9.03 -5.07
CA THR A 48 -26.06 9.76 -4.87
C THR A 48 -25.27 9.82 -6.17
N ASP A 49 -24.61 10.93 -6.45
CA ASP A 49 -23.67 11.04 -7.57
C ASP A 49 -22.54 10.00 -7.43
N LEU A 50 -22.52 9.02 -8.34
CA LEU A 50 -21.55 7.93 -8.37
C LEU A 50 -20.28 8.27 -9.15
N SER A 51 -20.15 9.49 -9.69
CA SER A 51 -18.97 9.94 -10.46
C SER A 51 -17.68 9.85 -9.65
N ARG A 52 -17.78 10.03 -8.32
CA ARG A 52 -16.66 9.97 -7.37
C ARG A 52 -16.31 8.56 -6.92
N ILE A 53 -17.12 7.56 -7.26
CA ILE A 53 -16.85 6.16 -6.90
C ILE A 53 -16.20 5.48 -8.11
N PRO A 54 -15.01 4.89 -7.96
CA PRO A 54 -14.39 4.15 -9.03
C PRO A 54 -15.30 3.03 -9.60
N SER A 55 -15.15 2.72 -10.88
CA SER A 55 -15.79 1.56 -11.51
C SER A 55 -14.90 0.32 -11.39
N ARG A 56 -15.42 -0.86 -11.75
CA ARG A 56 -14.60 -2.09 -11.81
C ARG A 56 -13.43 -1.98 -12.79
N GLN A 57 -13.61 -1.24 -13.89
CA GLN A 57 -12.60 -1.03 -14.93
C GLN A 57 -11.41 -0.22 -14.41
N HIS A 58 -11.63 0.71 -13.47
CA HIS A 58 -10.53 1.48 -12.85
C HIS A 58 -9.54 0.60 -12.08
N PHE A 59 -9.92 -0.64 -11.74
CA PHE A 59 -9.05 -1.59 -11.06
C PHE A 59 -8.51 -2.70 -11.97
N GLU A 60 -8.73 -2.60 -13.29
CA GLU A 60 -8.28 -3.62 -14.22
C GLU A 60 -6.75 -3.77 -14.26
N HIS A 61 -6.06 -2.63 -14.14
CA HIS A 61 -4.61 -2.49 -14.12
C HIS A 61 -4.07 -2.07 -12.75
N ALA A 62 -4.89 -2.10 -11.70
CA ALA A 62 -4.46 -1.71 -10.37
C ALA A 62 -3.26 -2.54 -9.90
N GLY A 63 -2.24 -1.84 -9.39
CA GLY A 63 -1.02 -2.43 -8.87
C GLY A 63 -0.12 -3.12 -9.90
N LYS A 64 -0.44 -3.09 -11.20
CA LYS A 64 0.44 -3.58 -12.26
C LYS A 64 1.58 -2.60 -12.51
N VAL A 65 2.72 -3.12 -12.96
CA VAL A 65 3.91 -2.33 -13.26
C VAL A 65 4.35 -2.51 -14.71
N GLU A 66 4.90 -1.44 -15.27
CA GLU A 66 5.62 -1.42 -16.53
C GLU A 66 7.07 -1.04 -16.25
N VAL A 67 8.00 -1.77 -16.85
CA VAL A 67 9.43 -1.53 -16.69
C VAL A 67 9.97 -0.92 -17.97
N TYR A 68 10.83 0.08 -17.81
CA TYR A 68 11.38 0.88 -18.91
C TYR A 68 12.90 0.81 -18.89
N ASP A 69 13.53 0.80 -20.07
CA ASP A 69 14.98 0.80 -20.19
C ASP A 69 15.53 2.22 -19.96
N ARG A 70 16.07 2.44 -18.76
CA ARG A 70 16.69 3.71 -18.37
C ARG A 70 17.84 4.11 -19.29
N ASP A 71 18.69 3.17 -19.65
CA ASP A 71 19.92 3.48 -20.37
C ASP A 71 19.62 3.78 -21.84
N TYR A 72 18.66 3.08 -22.44
CA TYR A 72 18.11 3.43 -23.75
C TYR A 72 17.46 4.82 -23.76
N ILE A 73 16.64 5.14 -22.75
CA ILE A 73 16.02 6.47 -22.61
C ILE A 73 17.08 7.56 -22.55
N ARG A 74 18.13 7.36 -21.74
CA ARG A 74 19.23 8.32 -21.61
C ARG A 74 20.01 8.50 -22.91
N GLN A 75 20.23 7.43 -23.66
CA GLN A 75 21.01 7.47 -24.90
C GLN A 75 20.23 8.06 -26.08
N THR A 76 18.94 7.75 -26.19
CA THR A 76 18.15 8.05 -27.40
C THR A 76 17.08 9.12 -27.21
N GLY A 77 16.74 9.45 -25.96
CA GLY A 77 15.60 10.32 -25.62
C GLY A 77 14.23 9.67 -25.88
N ARG A 78 14.17 8.39 -26.27
CA ARG A 78 12.93 7.67 -26.57
C ARG A 78 12.57 6.71 -25.45
N VAL A 79 11.27 6.60 -25.17
CA VAL A 79 10.74 5.64 -24.20
C VAL A 79 10.70 4.26 -24.83
N GLN A 80 11.31 3.28 -24.16
CA GLN A 80 11.20 1.87 -24.52
C GLN A 80 10.76 1.08 -23.29
N GLN A 81 9.57 0.51 -23.38
CA GLN A 81 9.09 -0.47 -22.40
C GLN A 81 9.77 -1.81 -22.66
N LEU A 82 10.25 -2.47 -21.61
CA LEU A 82 10.79 -3.81 -21.73
C LEU A 82 9.66 -4.82 -21.97
N PRO A 83 9.83 -5.78 -22.90
CA PRO A 83 8.83 -6.80 -23.16
C PRO A 83 8.76 -7.75 -21.97
N GLN A 84 7.73 -7.60 -21.15
CA GLN A 84 7.47 -8.47 -20.01
C GLN A 84 5.97 -8.74 -19.85
N PRO A 85 5.57 -9.91 -19.34
CA PRO A 85 4.18 -10.14 -19.00
C PRO A 85 3.72 -9.11 -17.96
N ALA A 86 2.45 -8.74 -18.00
CA ALA A 86 1.88 -7.84 -17.00
C ALA A 86 1.94 -8.50 -15.61
N ARG A 87 2.78 -7.96 -14.71
CA ARG A 87 3.00 -8.43 -13.34
C ARG A 87 2.55 -7.38 -12.32
N TYR A 88 2.24 -7.80 -11.10
CA TYR A 88 2.02 -6.83 -10.03
C TYR A 88 3.36 -6.25 -9.56
N PHE A 89 3.31 -5.01 -9.07
CA PHE A 89 4.47 -4.28 -8.61
C PHE A 89 5.24 -5.03 -7.50
N LEU A 90 4.54 -5.67 -6.57
CA LEU A 90 5.21 -6.44 -5.52
C LEU A 90 5.89 -7.71 -6.06
N ASP A 91 5.33 -8.36 -7.09
CA ASP A 91 5.97 -9.51 -7.75
C ASP A 91 7.31 -9.11 -8.33
N GLN A 92 7.34 -7.98 -9.05
CA GLN A 92 8.54 -7.43 -9.65
C GLN A 92 9.62 -7.16 -8.59
N LEU A 93 9.25 -6.53 -7.47
CA LEU A 93 10.21 -6.24 -6.39
C LEU A 93 10.75 -7.51 -5.72
N VAL A 94 9.95 -8.57 -5.61
CA VAL A 94 10.39 -9.85 -5.06
C VAL A 94 11.36 -10.54 -6.01
N GLU A 95 11.05 -10.56 -7.31
CA GLU A 95 11.91 -11.13 -8.35
C GLU A 95 13.25 -10.40 -8.47
N ASP A 96 13.24 -9.07 -8.37
CA ASP A 96 14.45 -8.24 -8.36
C ASP A 96 15.24 -8.36 -7.03
N GLY A 97 14.73 -9.12 -6.06
CA GLY A 97 15.36 -9.33 -4.75
C GLY A 97 15.32 -8.11 -3.83
N LEU A 98 14.49 -7.11 -4.16
CA LEU A 98 14.32 -5.84 -3.46
C LEU A 98 13.29 -5.92 -2.33
N LEU A 99 12.41 -6.92 -2.35
CA LEU A 99 11.36 -7.12 -1.36
C LEU A 99 11.28 -8.60 -0.96
N ASP A 100 10.95 -8.85 0.31
CA ASP A 100 10.50 -10.14 0.81
C ASP A 100 9.03 -9.99 1.19
N LEU A 101 8.14 -10.74 0.53
CA LEU A 101 6.70 -10.60 0.71
C LEU A 101 6.27 -10.90 2.17
N ASN A 102 7.01 -11.75 2.88
CA ASN A 102 6.75 -12.06 4.29
C ASN A 102 7.10 -10.89 5.23
N ARG A 103 7.85 -9.90 4.73
CA ARG A 103 8.25 -8.68 5.44
C ARG A 103 7.37 -7.48 5.07
N VAL A 104 6.24 -7.72 4.40
CA VAL A 104 5.26 -6.69 4.11
C VAL A 104 4.28 -6.58 5.27
N SER A 105 4.16 -5.37 5.84
CA SER A 105 3.08 -5.00 6.74
C SER A 105 1.89 -4.49 5.92
N TRP A 106 0.72 -5.08 6.11
CA TRP A 106 -0.50 -4.65 5.43
C TRP A 106 -1.18 -3.52 6.19
N ILE A 107 -1.66 -2.52 5.45
CA ILE A 107 -2.52 -1.48 6.01
C ILE A 107 -3.82 -2.11 6.48
N GLY A 108 -4.24 -1.80 7.70
CA GLY A 108 -5.36 -2.43 8.39
C GLY A 108 -4.95 -3.64 9.25
N GLY A 109 -3.67 -4.00 9.26
CA GLY A 109 -3.16 -5.12 10.06
C GLY A 109 -3.10 -6.45 9.31
N PRO A 110 -2.76 -7.55 10.01
CA PRO A 110 -2.65 -8.87 9.40
C PRO A 110 -4.00 -9.34 8.83
N PRO A 111 -4.06 -9.76 7.54
CA PRO A 111 -5.30 -10.26 6.93
C PRO A 111 -5.92 -11.45 7.67
N GLU A 112 -5.09 -12.27 8.32
CA GLU A 112 -5.47 -13.44 9.12
C GLU A 112 -6.27 -13.10 10.38
N ASP A 113 -6.21 -11.85 10.85
CA ASP A 113 -7.00 -11.39 12.01
C ASP A 113 -8.47 -11.13 11.67
N TYR A 114 -8.85 -11.26 10.39
CA TYR A 114 -10.19 -10.97 9.89
C TYR A 114 -10.92 -12.23 9.43
N ILE A 115 -12.23 -12.28 9.67
CA ILE A 115 -13.08 -13.39 9.21
C ILE A 115 -13.18 -13.38 7.69
N THR A 116 -13.32 -12.19 7.09
CA THR A 116 -13.43 -12.05 5.63
C THR A 116 -12.45 -11.03 5.05
N PRO A 117 -11.98 -11.23 3.80
CA PRO A 117 -11.17 -10.24 3.08
C PRO A 117 -11.87 -8.87 2.93
N TYR A 118 -13.21 -8.85 2.94
CA TYR A 118 -13.99 -7.61 2.86
C TYR A 118 -13.95 -6.79 4.14
N GLU A 119 -13.91 -7.43 5.31
CA GLU A 119 -13.73 -6.74 6.59
C GLU A 119 -12.34 -6.12 6.66
N HIS A 120 -11.31 -6.89 6.32
CA HIS A 120 -9.95 -6.37 6.23
C HIS A 120 -9.86 -5.20 5.24
N LEU A 121 -10.39 -5.35 4.02
CA LEU A 121 -10.37 -4.28 3.01
C LEU A 121 -11.09 -3.00 3.50
N LYS A 122 -12.20 -3.11 4.23
CA LYS A 122 -12.90 -1.94 4.78
C LYS A 122 -12.03 -1.19 5.78
N VAL A 123 -11.38 -1.91 6.70
CA VAL A 123 -10.46 -1.31 7.67
C VAL A 123 -9.26 -0.69 6.95
N ALA A 124 -8.66 -1.43 6.02
CA ALA A 124 -7.52 -0.97 5.24
C ALA A 124 -7.83 0.32 4.49
N LEU A 125 -8.99 0.42 3.84
CA LEU A 125 -9.43 1.63 3.14
C LEU A 125 -9.66 2.81 4.09
N PHE A 126 -10.22 2.55 5.27
CA PHE A 126 -10.45 3.58 6.28
C PHE A 126 -9.13 4.14 6.83
N GLU A 127 -8.20 3.27 7.23
CA GLU A 127 -6.89 3.71 7.71
C GLU A 127 -6.05 4.31 6.57
N GLN A 128 -6.17 3.81 5.34
CA GLN A 128 -5.56 4.42 4.17
C GLN A 128 -6.09 5.83 3.89
N HIS A 129 -7.39 6.08 4.04
CA HIS A 129 -7.95 7.43 3.96
C HIS A 129 -7.37 8.35 5.05
N ASN A 130 -6.96 7.77 6.18
CA ASN A 130 -6.23 8.43 7.25
C ASN A 130 -4.70 8.39 7.08
N MET A 131 -4.22 8.18 5.85
CA MET A 131 -2.81 8.23 5.44
C MET A 131 -1.92 7.15 6.08
N ALA A 132 -2.47 6.00 6.47
CA ALA A 132 -1.74 4.92 7.14
C ALA A 132 -0.49 4.43 6.40
N GLY A 133 -0.54 4.35 5.07
CA GLY A 133 0.62 3.94 4.27
C GLY A 133 1.67 5.03 4.06
N ASN A 134 1.37 6.30 4.37
CA ASN A 134 2.22 7.45 4.07
C ASN A 134 3.24 7.73 5.20
N VAL A 135 3.88 6.68 5.69
CA VAL A 135 4.84 6.75 6.80
C VAL A 135 6.21 7.24 6.34
N PHE A 136 6.99 7.82 7.25
CA PHE A 136 8.36 8.25 6.96
C PHE A 136 9.38 7.36 7.68
N ALA A 137 10.20 6.63 6.92
CA ALA A 137 11.29 5.83 7.47
C ALA A 137 12.55 6.69 7.63
N THR A 138 12.93 6.95 8.89
CA THR A 138 14.13 7.72 9.28
C THR A 138 15.41 6.89 9.22
N ALA A 139 15.29 5.59 9.47
CA ALA A 139 16.31 4.57 9.31
C ALA A 139 15.62 3.21 9.07
N PRO A 140 16.35 2.14 8.71
CA PRO A 140 15.80 0.78 8.74
C PRO A 140 15.00 0.49 10.02
N HIS A 141 13.73 0.13 9.85
CA HIS A 141 12.78 -0.21 10.92
C HIS A 141 12.58 0.90 11.97
N ARG A 142 12.84 2.17 11.61
CA ARG A 142 12.57 3.35 12.43
C ARG A 142 11.67 4.31 11.68
N VAL A 143 10.39 4.34 12.05
CA VAL A 143 9.34 4.94 11.25
C VAL A 143 8.57 5.99 12.05
N ILE A 144 8.16 7.06 11.38
CA ILE A 144 7.19 8.05 11.88
C ILE A 144 5.85 7.79 11.18
N ALA A 145 4.79 7.61 11.96
CA ALA A 145 3.43 7.39 11.47
C ALA A 145 2.41 8.21 12.27
N TYR A 146 1.19 8.34 11.76
CA TYR A 146 0.10 8.95 12.50
C TYR A 146 -0.52 8.00 13.51
N HIS A 147 -0.82 8.50 14.72
CA HIS A 147 -1.40 7.70 15.81
C HIS A 147 -2.81 7.15 15.52
N ARG A 148 -3.56 7.79 14.61
CA ARG A 148 -4.98 7.50 14.31
C ARG A 148 -5.24 6.23 13.49
N ASN A 149 -4.19 5.50 13.14
CA ASN A 149 -4.27 4.24 12.39
C ASN A 149 -3.77 3.10 13.29
N PRO A 150 -4.49 2.79 14.39
CA PRO A 150 -3.99 1.92 15.43
C PRO A 150 -3.68 0.51 14.93
N LEU A 151 -4.45 -0.01 13.97
CA LEU A 151 -4.26 -1.39 13.49
C LEU A 151 -3.04 -1.48 12.59
N THR A 152 -2.90 -0.56 11.63
CA THR A 152 -1.68 -0.45 10.82
C THR A 152 -0.45 -0.16 11.67
N ALA A 153 -0.55 0.76 12.64
CA ALA A 153 0.58 1.14 13.48
C ALA A 153 1.05 -0.02 14.35
N GLN A 154 0.13 -0.83 14.88
CA GLN A 154 0.48 -2.01 15.66
C GLN A 154 1.14 -3.06 14.77
N ALA A 155 0.52 -3.43 13.65
CA ALA A 155 1.06 -4.43 12.74
C ALA A 155 2.43 -4.04 12.16
N LEU A 156 2.62 -2.76 11.84
CA LEU A 156 3.90 -2.24 11.37
C LEU A 156 4.96 -2.35 12.46
N LEU A 157 4.63 -1.98 13.70
CA LEU A 157 5.57 -2.11 14.82
C LEU A 157 5.95 -3.57 15.07
N ASP A 158 4.97 -4.48 15.13
CA ASP A 158 5.19 -5.91 15.36
C ASP A 158 6.08 -6.49 14.26
N LYS A 159 5.75 -6.23 12.99
CA LYS A 159 6.55 -6.70 11.85
C LYS A 159 7.97 -6.14 11.85
N MET A 160 8.16 -4.87 12.22
CA MET A 160 9.48 -4.28 12.34
C MET A 160 10.29 -4.88 13.50
N GLN A 161 9.64 -5.16 14.64
CA GLN A 161 10.28 -5.76 15.81
C GLN A 161 10.66 -7.23 15.62
N GLU A 162 9.89 -7.98 14.83
CA GLU A 162 10.26 -9.32 14.36
C GLU A 162 11.59 -9.30 13.58
N LEU A 163 11.86 -8.21 12.84
CA LEU A 163 13.02 -8.07 11.96
C LEU A 163 14.21 -7.37 12.62
N ASP A 164 13.97 -6.43 13.54
CA ASP A 164 14.98 -5.75 14.35
C ASP A 164 14.41 -5.46 15.75
N PRO A 165 14.94 -6.08 16.82
CA PRO A 165 14.49 -5.83 18.19
C PRO A 165 14.61 -4.36 18.65
N ARG A 166 15.38 -3.53 17.93
CA ARG A 166 15.54 -2.09 18.19
C ARG A 166 14.65 -1.22 17.30
N ALA A 167 13.72 -1.82 16.58
CA ALA A 167 12.74 -1.11 15.78
C ALA A 167 11.97 -0.09 16.63
N HIS A 168 11.62 1.03 16.00
CA HIS A 168 10.91 2.12 16.67
C HIS A 168 9.82 2.68 15.78
N LEU A 169 8.64 2.91 16.35
CA LEU A 169 7.54 3.60 15.69
C LEU A 169 7.19 4.86 16.48
N GLU A 170 7.58 6.01 15.95
CA GLU A 170 7.19 7.30 16.47
C GLU A 170 5.78 7.65 15.99
N ARG A 171 4.87 7.93 16.93
CA ARG A 171 3.46 8.24 16.62
C ARG A 171 3.20 9.73 16.76
N MET A 172 2.85 10.37 15.65
CA MET A 172 2.60 11.80 15.55
C MET A 172 1.09 12.12 15.62
N SER A 173 0.74 13.26 16.23
CA SER A 173 -0.60 13.83 16.14
C SER A 173 -0.87 14.40 14.74
N SER A 174 -2.05 14.14 14.20
CA SER A 174 -2.39 14.53 12.82
C SER A 174 -3.79 15.15 12.68
N ASN A 175 -4.37 15.60 13.79
CA ASN A 175 -5.74 16.14 13.80
C ASN A 175 -5.89 17.32 12.83
N GLU A 176 -4.94 18.24 12.85
CA GLU A 176 -4.97 19.41 11.97
C GLU A 176 -4.27 19.17 10.63
N ILE A 177 -3.18 18.40 10.62
CA ILE A 177 -2.33 18.26 9.41
C ILE A 177 -2.97 17.35 8.35
N ARG A 178 -3.87 16.45 8.74
CA ARG A 178 -4.52 15.52 7.80
C ARG A 178 -5.57 16.20 6.92
N THR A 179 -6.07 17.40 7.25
CA THR A 179 -7.16 18.03 6.48
C THR A 179 -6.82 18.19 5.00
N ASP A 180 -5.53 18.31 4.68
CA ASP A 180 -5.02 18.42 3.30
C ASP A 180 -4.47 17.11 2.73
N ASN A 181 -4.87 15.95 3.26
CA ASN A 181 -4.48 14.61 2.79
C ASN A 181 -2.95 14.37 2.74
N GLY A 182 -2.19 14.93 3.69
CA GLY A 182 -0.75 14.69 3.85
C GLY A 182 -0.45 13.72 4.99
N GLY A 183 0.49 12.79 4.79
CA GLY A 183 1.10 11.97 5.85
C GLY A 183 2.56 12.35 6.11
N PRO A 184 3.24 11.75 7.10
CA PRO A 184 4.64 12.07 7.41
C PRO A 184 5.57 12.05 6.20
N HIS A 185 5.41 11.11 5.27
CA HIS A 185 6.22 11.07 4.05
C HIS A 185 6.04 12.33 3.19
N CYS A 186 4.80 12.78 2.99
CA CYS A 186 4.47 13.98 2.23
C CYS A 186 4.99 15.28 2.86
N LEU A 187 5.29 15.28 4.16
CA LEU A 187 5.79 16.44 4.91
C LEU A 187 7.31 16.53 4.92
N THR A 188 7.99 15.63 4.22
CA THR A 188 9.45 15.49 4.27
C THR A 188 10.09 15.54 2.89
N MET A 189 11.30 16.09 2.83
CA MET A 189 12.16 16.09 1.65
C MET A 189 13.59 15.75 2.11
N PRO A 190 13.97 14.46 2.15
CA PRO A 190 15.30 14.06 2.61
C PRO A 190 16.39 14.66 1.71
N LEU A 191 17.35 15.37 2.31
CA LEU A 191 18.49 15.94 1.59
C LEU A 191 19.64 14.95 1.45
N LEU A 192 19.80 14.06 2.43
CA LEU A 192 20.81 13.02 2.49
C LEU A 192 20.22 11.80 3.20
N ARG A 193 20.50 10.61 2.66
CA ARG A 193 20.12 9.31 3.25
C ARG A 193 21.23 8.32 2.91
N ASP A 194 21.72 7.63 3.93
CA ASP A 194 22.71 6.56 3.73
C ASP A 194 22.10 5.41 2.91
N PRO A 195 22.90 4.75 2.06
CA PRO A 195 22.46 3.64 1.23
C PRO A 195 22.02 2.41 2.05
#